data_AF-A0A2D8UJ41-F1
#
_entry.id   AF-A0A2D8UJ41-F1
#
_cell.length_a   1.000
_cell.length_b   1.000
_cell.length_c   1.000
_cell.angle_alpha   90.00
_cell.angle_beta   90.00
_cell.angle_gamma   90.00
#
_symmetry.space_group_name_H-M   'P 1'
#
loop_
_entity.id
_entity.type
_entity.pdbx_description
1 polymer ?
#
loop_
_entity_poly.entity_id
_entity_poly.type
_entity_poly.pdbx_seq_one_letter_code
_entity_poly.pdbx_strand_id
1 'polypeptide(L)'
;MDIKKDNKWIADCKKATTTIMSEMKEKLPDFKLIDQDLKRGTSFYVLIYGFNDLIIKIGGYRGDIEFELYINDNFISLRNEDDRFSELHTASENNFIIAINLIKKYLKANNHI
;
A
#
# COMPACT_ATOMS: atom_id res chain seq x y z
N MET A 1 25.94 -1.35 17.39
CA MET A 1 24.55 -1.84 17.29
C MET A 1 24.22 -1.84 15.82
N ASP A 2 24.33 -3.01 15.20
CA ASP A 2 24.27 -3.16 13.75
C ASP A 2 22.81 -3.01 13.33
N ILE A 3 22.45 -1.82 12.84
CA ILE A 3 21.17 -1.57 12.17
C ILE A 3 21.26 -2.28 10.81
N LYS A 4 21.34 -3.62 10.84
CA LYS A 4 20.94 -4.47 9.73
C LYS A 4 19.45 -4.27 9.60
N LYS A 5 19.09 -3.13 9.03
CA LYS A 5 17.76 -2.81 8.57
C LYS A 5 17.32 -4.04 7.80
N ASP A 6 16.17 -4.57 8.17
CA ASP A 6 15.38 -5.52 7.40
C ASP A 6 14.86 -4.87 6.10
N ASN A 7 15.76 -4.18 5.40
CA ASN A 7 15.62 -3.43 4.17
C ASN A 7 15.70 -4.33 2.92
N LYS A 8 15.78 -5.66 3.10
CA LYS A 8 15.89 -6.60 1.97
C LYS A 8 14.67 -6.56 1.04
N TRP A 9 13.60 -5.88 1.46
CA TRP A 9 12.36 -5.74 0.71
C TRP A 9 12.16 -4.41 -0.01
N ILE A 10 13.03 -3.42 0.19
CA ILE A 10 13.04 -2.18 -0.61
C ILE A 10 13.33 -2.48 -2.10
N ALA A 11 13.67 -3.72 -2.47
CA ALA A 11 14.11 -4.08 -3.82
C ALA A 11 13.22 -5.07 -4.61
N ASP A 12 12.12 -5.60 -4.07
CA ASP A 12 11.25 -6.52 -4.84
C ASP A 12 9.82 -5.99 -5.02
N CYS A 13 9.75 -4.91 -5.80
CA CYS A 13 8.51 -4.32 -6.31
C CYS A 13 7.58 -5.36 -6.96
N LYS A 14 8.12 -6.39 -7.63
CA LYS A 14 7.31 -7.44 -8.27
C LYS A 14 6.63 -8.32 -7.23
N LYS A 15 7.36 -8.72 -6.20
CA LYS A 15 6.80 -9.50 -5.10
C LYS A 15 5.76 -8.71 -4.32
N ALA A 16 6.05 -7.46 -3.96
CA ALA A 16 5.06 -6.56 -3.35
C ALA A 16 3.79 -6.44 -4.22
N THR A 17 3.97 -6.24 -5.53
CA THR A 17 2.84 -6.15 -6.48
C THR A 17 1.99 -7.41 -6.44
N THR A 18 2.63 -8.58 -6.47
CA THR A 18 1.96 -9.88 -6.52
C THR A 18 1.16 -10.14 -5.24
N THR A 19 1.76 -9.86 -4.08
CA THR A 19 1.11 -10.01 -2.77
C THR A 19 -0.12 -9.09 -2.64
N ILE A 20 0.02 -7.80 -2.94
CA ILE A 20 -1.10 -6.84 -2.86
C ILE A 20 -2.25 -7.23 -3.79
N MET A 21 -1.92 -7.60 -5.04
CA MET A 21 -2.91 -8.06 -6.01
C MET A 21 -3.65 -9.31 -5.53
N SER A 22 -2.93 -10.28 -4.94
CA SER A 22 -3.54 -11.51 -4.42
C SER A 22 -4.51 -11.22 -3.28
N GLU A 23 -4.15 -10.32 -2.36
CA GLU A 23 -4.99 -9.93 -1.22
C GLU A 23 -6.25 -9.17 -1.65
N MET A 24 -6.18 -8.38 -2.72
CA MET A 24 -7.28 -7.52 -3.16
C MET A 24 -8.21 -8.19 -4.18
N LYS A 25 -7.68 -9.00 -5.10
CA LYS A 25 -8.46 -9.62 -6.19
C LYS A 25 -9.56 -10.55 -5.74
N GLU A 26 -9.44 -11.18 -4.56
CA GLU A 26 -10.49 -12.07 -4.05
C GLU A 26 -11.83 -11.32 -3.83
N LYS A 27 -11.79 -10.00 -3.62
CA LYS A 27 -12.98 -9.16 -3.40
C LYS A 27 -13.21 -8.11 -4.49
N LEU A 28 -12.16 -7.72 -5.21
CA LEU A 28 -12.21 -6.70 -6.26
C LEU A 28 -11.69 -7.30 -7.58
N PRO A 29 -12.55 -7.93 -8.39
CA PRO A 29 -12.13 -8.70 -9.56
C PRO A 29 -11.41 -7.84 -10.62
N ASP A 30 -11.79 -6.57 -10.73
CA ASP A 30 -11.19 -5.60 -11.67
C ASP A 30 -10.06 -4.76 -11.06
N PHE A 31 -9.67 -5.04 -9.81
CA PHE A 31 -8.55 -4.37 -9.16
C PHE A 31 -7.26 -4.67 -9.91
N LYS A 32 -6.59 -3.61 -10.35
CA LYS A 32 -5.40 -3.71 -11.20
C LYS A 32 -4.38 -2.65 -10.84
N LEU A 33 -3.11 -2.99 -11.04
CA LEU A 33 -2.04 -2.01 -11.08
C LEU A 33 -2.27 -1.13 -12.32
N ILE A 34 -2.44 0.17 -12.11
CA ILE A 34 -2.64 1.15 -13.19
C ILE A 34 -1.39 1.96 -13.48
N ASP A 35 -0.50 2.14 -12.51
CA ASP A 35 0.77 2.83 -12.68
C ASP A 35 1.80 2.42 -11.61
N GLN A 36 3.07 2.70 -11.86
CA GLN A 36 4.17 2.51 -10.90
C GLN A 36 5.26 3.58 -11.09
N ASP A 37 5.67 4.23 -9.99
CA ASP A 37 6.87 5.08 -9.98
C ASP A 37 8.03 4.30 -9.35
N LEU A 38 9.00 3.92 -10.17
CA LEU A 38 10.20 3.17 -9.76
C LEU A 38 11.44 4.03 -9.95
N LYS A 39 11.86 4.74 -8.90
CA LYS A 39 13.10 5.53 -8.95
C LYS A 39 14.31 4.64 -8.69
N ARG A 40 14.87 4.09 -9.77
CA ARG A 40 16.11 3.28 -9.72
C ARG A 40 17.22 3.99 -8.94
N GLY A 41 17.89 3.25 -8.07
CA GLY A 41 18.97 3.78 -7.23
C GLY A 41 18.51 4.56 -6.00
N THR A 42 17.19 4.68 -5.78
CA THR A 42 16.63 5.25 -4.56
C THR A 42 15.87 4.18 -3.77
N SER A 43 15.69 4.39 -2.47
CA SER A 43 14.77 3.59 -1.64
C SER A 43 13.31 4.02 -1.83
N PHE A 44 12.92 4.36 -3.06
CA PHE A 44 11.59 4.83 -3.40
C PHE A 44 10.94 3.99 -4.48
N TYR A 45 9.76 3.48 -4.16
CA TYR A 45 8.81 2.99 -5.16
C TYR A 45 7.39 3.29 -4.69
N VAL A 46 6.48 3.55 -5.63
CA VAL A 46 5.04 3.68 -5.38
C VAL A 46 4.29 2.86 -6.42
N LEU A 47 3.39 2.02 -5.95
CA LEU A 47 2.46 1.24 -6.76
C LEU A 47 1.09 1.89 -6.68
N ILE A 48 0.48 2.13 -7.84
CA ILE A 48 -0.84 2.75 -7.93
C ILE A 48 -1.81 1.73 -8.48
N TYR A 49 -2.82 1.40 -7.68
CA TYR A 49 -3.87 0.47 -8.03
C TYR A 49 -5.20 1.19 -8.18
N GLY A 50 -6.04 0.69 -9.09
CA GLY A 50 -7.37 1.23 -9.34
C GLY A 50 -8.45 0.16 -9.39
N PHE A 51 -9.66 0.53 -8.96
CA PHE A 51 -10.90 -0.24 -9.11
C PHE A 51 -12.11 0.71 -9.04
N ASN A 52 -12.91 0.83 -10.11
CA ASN A 52 -13.98 1.84 -10.19
C ASN A 52 -13.44 3.24 -9.80
N ASP A 53 -14.03 3.88 -8.79
CA ASP A 53 -13.65 5.20 -8.28
C ASP A 53 -12.62 5.14 -7.12
N LEU A 54 -12.08 3.94 -6.83
CA LEU A 54 -11.07 3.70 -5.82
C LEU A 54 -9.67 3.77 -6.42
N ILE A 55 -8.79 4.57 -5.82
CA ILE A 55 -7.35 4.57 -6.10
C ILE A 55 -6.58 4.31 -4.79
N ILE A 56 -5.68 3.33 -4.82
CA ILE A 56 -4.77 3.03 -3.71
C ILE A 56 -3.34 3.23 -4.20
N LYS A 57 -2.62 4.14 -3.55
CA LYS A 57 -1.18 4.27 -3.70
C LYS A 57 -0.52 3.61 -2.50
N ILE A 58 0.48 2.77 -2.74
CA ILE A 58 1.22 2.10 -1.68
C ILE A 58 2.67 1.92 -2.10
N GLY A 59 3.58 2.26 -1.21
CA GLY A 59 4.99 2.33 -1.54
C GLY A 59 5.87 2.52 -0.33
N GLY A 60 7.14 2.81 -0.59
CA GLY A 60 8.05 3.22 0.45
C GLY A 60 8.94 4.36 0.00
N TYR A 61 9.33 5.22 0.93
CA TYR A 61 10.30 6.30 0.74
C TYR A 61 11.35 6.24 1.85
N ARG A 62 12.63 6.08 1.48
CA ARG A 62 13.76 6.05 2.43
C ARG A 62 13.66 4.98 3.54
N GLY A 63 12.83 3.98 3.32
CA GLY A 63 12.57 2.88 4.26
C GLY A 63 11.27 3.05 5.06
N ASP A 64 10.60 4.18 4.93
CA ASP A 64 9.28 4.41 5.51
C ASP A 64 8.17 4.03 4.54
N ILE A 65 7.06 3.51 5.03
CA ILE A 65 5.88 3.17 4.23
C ILE A 65 5.07 4.42 3.89
N GLU A 66 4.64 4.51 2.65
CA GLU A 66 3.73 5.53 2.14
C GLU A 66 2.46 4.84 1.64
N PHE A 67 1.30 5.36 2.03
CA PHE A 67 0.02 4.94 1.46
C PHE A 67 -0.93 6.13 1.33
N GLU A 68 -1.66 6.17 0.23
CA GLU A 68 -2.72 7.13 -0.01
C GLU A 68 -3.95 6.37 -0.51
N LEU A 69 -5.12 6.78 -0.04
CA LEU A 69 -6.41 6.26 -0.47
C LEU A 69 -7.23 7.40 -1.05
N TYR A 70 -7.75 7.20 -2.25
CA TYR A 70 -8.70 8.11 -2.89
C TYR A 70 -9.99 7.37 -3.21
N ILE A 71 -11.11 8.02 -2.97
CA ILE A 71 -12.45 7.53 -3.30
C ILE A 71 -13.23 8.67 -3.94
N ASN A 72 -13.71 8.49 -5.18
CA ASN A 72 -14.37 9.54 -5.96
C ASN A 72 -13.51 10.82 -6.01
N ASP A 73 -12.21 10.67 -6.29
CA ASP A 73 -11.19 11.73 -6.29
C ASP A 73 -10.92 12.43 -4.94
N ASN A 74 -11.60 12.02 -3.85
CA ASN A 74 -11.35 12.58 -2.51
C ASN A 74 -10.26 11.80 -1.79
N PHE A 75 -9.24 12.52 -1.32
CA PHE A 75 -8.19 11.95 -0.47
C PHE A 75 -8.74 11.59 0.92
N ILE A 76 -8.48 10.36 1.35
CA ILE A 76 -8.82 9.83 2.67
C ILE A 76 -7.55 9.69 3.50
N SER A 77 -7.47 10.44 4.60
CA SER A 77 -6.35 10.36 5.55
C SER A 77 -6.50 9.14 6.45
N LEU A 78 -6.04 7.97 5.98
CA LEU A 78 -6.15 6.70 6.70
C LEU A 78 -5.57 6.74 8.14
N ARG A 79 -4.56 7.56 8.38
CA ARG A 79 -3.98 7.77 9.73
C ARG A 79 -4.94 8.47 10.70
N ASN A 80 -5.87 9.28 10.19
CA ASN A 80 -6.92 9.91 10.99
C ASN A 80 -8.13 8.98 11.18
N GLU A 81 -8.34 8.07 10.22
CA GLU A 81 -9.44 7.10 10.27
C GLU A 81 -9.13 5.92 11.21
N ASP A 82 -7.86 5.53 11.34
CA ASP A 82 -7.43 4.38 12.15
C ASP A 82 -5.96 4.49 12.59
N ASP A 83 -5.75 4.64 13.89
CA ASP A 83 -4.43 4.82 14.51
C ASP A 83 -3.43 3.69 14.21
N ARG A 84 -3.90 2.49 13.84
CA ARG A 84 -3.02 1.37 13.47
C ARG A 84 -2.18 1.67 12.23
N PHE A 85 -2.66 2.55 11.36
CA PHE A 85 -1.85 3.04 10.23
C PHE A 85 -0.63 3.86 10.69
N SER A 86 -0.69 4.47 11.87
CA SER A 86 0.43 5.22 12.43
C SER A 86 1.54 4.31 12.97
N GLU A 87 1.23 3.05 13.33
CA GLU A 87 2.22 2.05 13.75
C GLU A 87 3.01 1.46 12.57
N LEU A 88 2.49 1.60 11.35
CA LEU A 88 3.15 1.17 10.13
C LEU A 88 4.18 2.24 9.74
N HIS A 89 5.42 2.08 10.23
CA HIS A 89 6.53 2.96 9.87
C HIS A 89 7.37 2.38 8.74
N THR A 90 7.80 1.13 8.85
CA THR A 90 8.75 0.54 7.90
C THR A 90 8.06 0.07 6.61
N ALA A 91 8.64 0.39 5.46
CA ALA A 91 8.29 -0.20 4.17
C ALA A 91 8.77 -1.67 4.08
N SER A 92 7.99 -2.57 4.67
CA SER A 92 8.23 -4.02 4.69
C SER A 92 7.04 -4.80 4.12
N GLU A 93 7.27 -6.03 3.64
CA GLU A 93 6.20 -6.91 3.14
C GLU A 93 5.06 -7.04 4.16
N ASN A 94 5.40 -7.35 5.41
CA ASN A 94 4.41 -7.52 6.47
C ASN A 94 3.60 -6.25 6.68
N ASN A 95 4.24 -5.07 6.68
CA ASN A 95 3.53 -3.81 6.84
C ASN A 95 2.65 -3.48 5.65
N PHE A 96 3.04 -3.83 4.41
CA PHE A 96 2.15 -3.69 3.25
C PHE A 96 0.94 -4.62 3.34
N ILE A 97 1.12 -5.88 3.75
CA ILE A 97 0.01 -6.82 3.94
C ILE A 97 -0.95 -6.31 5.02
N ILE A 98 -0.41 -5.82 6.15
CA ILE A 98 -1.21 -5.24 7.23
C ILE A 98 -1.95 -4.00 6.71
N ALA A 99 -1.27 -3.07 6.02
CA ALA A 99 -1.87 -1.86 5.46
C ALA A 99 -3.02 -2.20 4.51
N ILE A 100 -2.82 -3.13 3.56
CA ILE A 100 -3.86 -3.56 2.62
C ILE A 100 -5.05 -4.18 3.36
N ASN A 101 -4.81 -5.00 4.38
CA ASN A 101 -5.88 -5.57 5.18
C ASN A 101 -6.66 -4.52 5.99
N LEU A 102 -5.99 -3.49 6.49
CA LEU A 102 -6.65 -2.36 7.14
C LEU A 102 -7.47 -1.55 6.13
N ILE A 103 -6.94 -1.27 4.94
CA ILE A 103 -7.67 -0.60 3.85
C ILE A 103 -8.92 -1.40 3.46
N LYS A 104 -8.80 -2.72 3.29
CA LYS A 104 -9.95 -3.60 3.02
C LYS A 104 -11.03 -3.49 4.10
N LYS A 105 -10.63 -3.51 5.38
CA LYS A 105 -11.56 -3.36 6.50
C LYS A 105 -12.25 -1.99 6.47
N TYR A 106 -11.50 -0.92 6.21
CA TYR A 106 -12.03 0.43 6.08
C TYR A 106 -13.06 0.52 4.94
N LEU A 107 -12.72 0.04 3.75
CA LEU A 107 -13.60 0.08 2.59
C LEU A 107 -14.90 -0.71 2.84
N LYS A 108 -14.81 -1.88 3.47
CA LYS A 108 -15.98 -2.69 3.83
C LYS A 108 -16.86 -2.01 4.88
N ALA A 109 -16.25 -1.39 5.90
CA ALA A 109 -17.00 -0.70 6.96
C ALA A 109 -17.76 0.54 6.43
N ASN A 110 -17.26 1.15 5.36
CA ASN A 110 -17.83 2.34 4.72
C ASN A 110 -18.63 2.04 3.44
N ASN A 111 -18.94 0.76 3.16
CA ASN A 111 -19.71 0.32 1.99
C ASN A 111 -19.13 0.73 0.63
N HIS A 112 -17.80 0.78 0.52
CA HIS A 112 -17.11 1.01 -0.75
C HIS A 112 -16.80 -0.29 -1.50
N ILE A 113 -16.80 -1.43 -0.79
CA ILE A 113 -16.60 -2.79 -1.32
C ILE A 113 -17.42 -3.82 -0.55
#